data_AF-A0A3B9E6G2-F1
#
_entry.id   AF-A0A3B9E6G2-F1
#
_cell.length_a   1.000
_cell.length_b   1.000
_cell.length_c   1.000
_cell.angle_alpha   90.00
_cell.angle_beta   90.00
_cell.angle_gamma   90.00
#
_symmetry.space_group_name_H-M   'P 1'
#
loop_
_entity.id
_entity.type
_entity.pdbx_description
1 polymer ?
#
loop_
_entity_poly.entity_id
_entity_poly.type
_entity_poly.pdbx_seq_one_letter_code
_entity_poly.pdbx_strand_id
1 'polypeptide(L)'
;MLLVFGCSKETPTSAEDPSFTETYHSDYEILPVEFDLTVFTPPVQIEDTSGAAAPGGIFKARAQAILDNLDTTKYEHYSGRVMDEASGTYIYDCSGLVGDFVIRQALYDHYQDLALFANAFHTFDPRPRAWGFYDYFRDILGNDAGGEANPVGQNKYWKVFLAADSIRKGDIIVVKYDQDWRKQYQDRENKDASTGHVMIAWSQPIIIGSEATIRILDCASSGHYGDTRDSAGTASLDGSGIGVGWMRYGLSTNGRNRPYKYHWKLGGQWYGLWTGSYDYYNRLEGILIARPI
;
A
#
# COMPACT_ATOMS: atom_id res chain seq x y z
N MET A 1 60.65 -1.45 -3.70
CA MET A 1 59.84 -0.22 -3.67
C MET A 1 60.42 0.75 -4.70
N LEU A 2 59.94 0.68 -5.93
CA LEU A 2 59.99 1.75 -6.94
C LEU A 2 59.03 1.33 -8.06
N LEU A 3 57.97 2.11 -8.25
CA LEU A 3 57.02 2.03 -9.36
C LEU A 3 57.55 2.87 -10.53
N VAL A 4 57.17 2.46 -11.74
CA VAL A 4 56.60 3.26 -12.85
C VAL A 4 56.99 2.60 -14.17
N PHE A 5 55.99 2.16 -14.94
CA PHE A 5 55.94 2.27 -16.40
C PHE A 5 54.47 2.32 -16.81
N GLY A 6 54.09 3.35 -17.57
CA GLY A 6 52.83 3.41 -18.30
C GLY A 6 52.97 2.76 -19.67
N CYS A 7 51.85 2.35 -20.27
CA CYS A 7 51.68 2.39 -21.71
C CYS A 7 50.20 2.36 -22.11
N SER A 8 49.94 2.94 -23.28
CA SER A 8 48.67 3.39 -23.83
C SER A 8 47.88 2.32 -24.57
N LYS A 9 46.56 2.60 -24.68
CA LYS A 9 45.60 2.35 -25.77
C LYS A 9 45.75 1.09 -26.64
N GLU A 10 44.64 0.34 -26.75
CA GLU A 10 44.03 0.02 -28.04
C GLU A 10 42.57 -0.44 -27.88
N THR A 11 41.68 0.14 -28.68
CA THR A 11 40.29 -0.27 -28.94
C THR A 11 40.26 -1.32 -30.06
N PRO A 12 39.23 -2.19 -30.08
CA PRO A 12 38.66 -2.64 -31.35
C PRO A 12 37.19 -2.21 -31.52
N THR A 13 36.97 -1.68 -32.72
CA THR A 13 35.74 -1.41 -33.49
C THR A 13 34.94 -2.69 -33.78
N SER A 14 33.61 -2.68 -33.58
CA SER A 14 32.49 -2.48 -34.54
C SER A 14 32.02 -3.71 -35.35
N ALA A 15 30.73 -4.04 -35.22
CA ALA A 15 29.82 -4.61 -36.23
C ALA A 15 28.37 -4.44 -35.70
N GLU A 16 27.61 -3.41 -36.13
CA GLU A 16 26.53 -3.41 -37.16
C GLU A 16 25.36 -4.38 -36.85
N ASP A 17 24.20 -3.90 -36.34
CA ASP A 17 22.95 -3.37 -36.99
C ASP A 17 21.90 -4.51 -37.20
N PRO A 18 20.54 -4.34 -37.15
CA PRO A 18 19.78 -3.13 -37.43
C PRO A 18 18.55 -2.75 -36.56
N SER A 19 18.32 -1.44 -36.57
CA SER A 19 17.05 -0.69 -36.54
C SER A 19 15.77 -1.34 -35.99
N PHE A 20 15.26 -0.78 -34.89
CA PHE A 20 13.83 -0.70 -34.62
C PHE A 20 13.47 0.76 -34.36
N THR A 21 12.96 1.43 -35.38
CA THR A 21 12.34 2.75 -35.27
C THR A 21 10.86 2.56 -34.93
N GLU A 22 10.48 2.78 -33.68
CA GLU A 22 9.09 3.10 -33.37
C GLU A 22 8.95 4.61 -33.18
N THR A 23 8.32 5.22 -34.16
CA THR A 23 7.80 6.58 -34.14
C THR A 23 6.66 6.61 -33.12
N TYR A 24 6.90 7.16 -31.93
CA TYR A 24 5.81 7.48 -31.01
C TYR A 24 5.20 8.81 -31.45
N HIS A 25 3.96 8.74 -31.94
CA HIS A 25 3.15 9.91 -32.20
C HIS A 25 2.84 10.61 -30.87
N SER A 26 3.46 11.77 -30.65
CA SER A 26 2.98 12.78 -29.71
C SER A 26 1.68 13.34 -30.29
N ASP A 27 0.55 13.12 -29.63
CA ASP A 27 -0.64 13.98 -29.63
C ASP A 27 -1.67 13.40 -28.66
N TYR A 28 -1.56 13.76 -27.37
CA TYR A 28 -2.67 13.66 -26.44
C TYR A 28 -3.01 15.06 -25.95
N GLU A 29 -4.13 15.58 -26.45
CA GLU A 29 -4.79 16.75 -25.91
C GLU A 29 -5.20 16.47 -24.45
N ILE A 30 -4.67 17.27 -23.53
CA ILE A 30 -5.13 17.29 -22.15
C ILE A 30 -6.46 18.03 -22.12
N LEU A 31 -7.56 17.29 -22.03
CA LEU A 31 -8.85 17.86 -21.68
C LEU A 31 -8.92 18.07 -20.14
N PRO A 32 -9.41 19.22 -19.66
CA PRO A 32 -9.63 19.43 -18.24
C PRO A 32 -10.78 18.52 -17.77
N VAL A 33 -10.49 17.62 -16.82
CA VAL A 33 -11.52 16.85 -16.12
C VAL A 33 -12.02 17.71 -14.96
N GLU A 34 -13.21 18.31 -15.13
CA GLU A 34 -13.96 18.87 -14.01
C GLU A 34 -14.57 17.72 -13.21
N PHE A 35 -14.22 17.62 -11.93
CA PHE A 35 -14.85 16.68 -11.00
C PHE A 35 -16.17 17.28 -10.50
N ASP A 36 -17.29 16.69 -10.96
CA ASP A 36 -18.61 16.96 -10.38
C ASP A 36 -18.72 16.24 -9.02
N LEU A 37 -18.84 17.02 -7.95
CA LEU A 37 -18.95 16.56 -6.57
C LEU A 37 -20.41 16.33 -6.12
N THR A 38 -21.39 16.37 -7.03
CA THR A 38 -22.82 16.41 -6.64
C THR A 38 -23.57 15.07 -6.62
N VAL A 39 -22.90 13.92 -6.76
CA VAL A 39 -23.55 12.61 -6.61
C VAL A 39 -22.93 11.80 -5.47
N PHE A 40 -23.14 12.26 -4.24
CA PHE A 40 -23.04 11.42 -3.04
C PHE A 40 -24.39 11.45 -2.34
N THR A 41 -25.27 10.51 -2.68
CA THR A 41 -26.35 10.13 -1.75
C THR A 41 -25.69 9.39 -0.57
N PRO A 42 -25.86 9.87 0.67
CA PRO A 42 -25.34 9.15 1.83
C PRO A 42 -25.99 7.76 1.92
N PRO A 43 -25.24 6.71 2.28
CA PRO A 43 -25.81 5.38 2.42
C PRO A 43 -26.80 5.32 3.60
N VAL A 44 -27.75 4.40 3.43
CA VAL A 44 -28.80 4.01 4.37
C VAL A 44 -28.29 3.99 5.81
N GLN A 45 -28.97 4.75 6.68
CA GLN A 45 -28.79 4.70 8.12
C GLN A 45 -29.20 3.30 8.59
N ILE A 46 -28.23 2.46 8.95
CA ILE A 46 -28.49 1.28 9.76
C ILE A 46 -28.79 1.79 11.17
N GLU A 47 -30.05 1.69 11.60
CA GLU A 47 -30.41 1.98 12.98
C GLU A 47 -29.69 1.00 13.91
N ASP A 48 -28.95 1.53 14.89
CA ASP A 48 -28.53 0.76 16.06
C ASP A 48 -28.95 1.48 17.35
N THR A 49 -29.94 0.88 18.00
CA THR A 49 -30.36 1.18 19.36
C THR A 49 -29.37 0.55 20.36
N SER A 50 -28.19 1.15 20.59
CA SER A 50 -27.47 1.21 21.89
C SER A 50 -25.96 1.50 21.73
N GLY A 51 -25.49 2.69 22.12
CA GLY A 51 -24.07 3.03 22.28
C GLY A 51 -23.26 3.07 20.99
N ALA A 52 -22.85 4.26 20.53
CA ALA A 52 -22.11 4.41 19.27
C ALA A 52 -20.91 3.44 19.17
N ALA A 53 -20.89 2.63 18.11
CA ALA A 53 -19.81 1.67 17.86
C ALA A 53 -18.45 2.39 17.82
N ALA A 54 -17.44 1.80 18.45
CA ALA A 54 -16.08 2.37 18.44
C ALA A 54 -15.55 2.50 16.99
N PRO A 55 -14.72 3.50 16.66
CA PRO A 55 -14.24 3.75 15.29
C PRO A 55 -13.65 2.53 14.56
N GLY A 56 -12.86 1.70 15.25
CA GLY A 56 -12.35 0.45 14.68
C GLY A 56 -13.44 -0.57 14.30
N GLY A 57 -14.58 -0.56 15.01
CA GLY A 57 -15.76 -1.35 14.66
C GLY A 57 -16.43 -0.84 13.38
N ILE A 58 -16.61 0.48 13.26
CA ILE A 58 -17.19 1.16 12.09
C ILE A 58 -16.31 0.92 10.85
N PHE A 59 -15.00 1.11 10.96
CA PHE A 59 -14.04 0.83 9.89
C PHE A 59 -14.15 -0.61 9.37
N LYS A 60 -14.13 -1.58 10.29
CA LYS A 60 -14.22 -3.00 9.95
C LYS A 60 -15.56 -3.35 9.29
N ALA A 61 -16.66 -2.79 9.79
CA ALA A 61 -17.99 -3.01 9.21
C ALA A 61 -18.05 -2.48 7.77
N ARG A 62 -17.48 -1.30 7.52
CA ARG A 62 -17.41 -0.74 6.16
C ARG A 62 -16.57 -1.59 5.21
N ALA A 63 -15.39 -2.04 5.66
CA ALA A 63 -14.54 -2.92 4.85
C ALA A 63 -15.23 -4.25 4.53
N GLN A 64 -16.00 -4.80 5.49
CA GLN A 64 -16.78 -6.02 5.28
C GLN A 64 -17.93 -5.78 4.29
N ALA A 65 -18.65 -4.65 4.38
CA ALA A 65 -19.72 -4.31 3.46
C ALA A 65 -19.25 -4.21 2.00
N ILE A 66 -18.05 -3.64 1.76
CA ILE A 66 -17.45 -3.62 0.41
C ILE A 66 -17.20 -5.04 -0.10
N LEU A 67 -16.64 -5.92 0.75
CA LEU A 67 -16.40 -7.32 0.37
C LEU A 67 -17.68 -8.09 0.11
N ASP A 68 -18.72 -7.88 0.92
CA ASP A 68 -20.00 -8.58 0.79
C ASP A 68 -20.77 -8.14 -0.47
N ASN A 69 -20.49 -6.93 -0.95
CA ASN A 69 -21.07 -6.34 -2.15
C ASN A 69 -20.16 -6.45 -3.38
N LEU A 70 -19.02 -7.15 -3.28
CA LEU A 70 -18.00 -7.20 -4.33
C LEU A 70 -18.42 -8.15 -5.48
N ASP A 71 -18.85 -7.56 -6.60
CA ASP A 71 -19.16 -8.30 -7.83
C ASP A 71 -18.01 -8.23 -8.84
N THR A 72 -17.57 -7.01 -9.18
CA THR A 72 -16.54 -6.75 -10.19
C THR A 72 -15.38 -5.96 -9.58
N THR A 73 -14.15 -6.37 -9.85
CA THR A 73 -12.97 -5.62 -9.37
C THR A 73 -11.78 -5.63 -10.31
N LYS A 74 -10.97 -4.58 -10.22
CA LYS A 74 -9.70 -4.42 -10.92
C LYS A 74 -8.81 -3.42 -10.18
N TYR A 75 -7.50 -3.64 -10.25
CA TYR A 75 -6.53 -2.67 -9.78
C TYR A 75 -6.33 -1.55 -10.81
N GLU A 76 -6.52 -0.31 -10.38
CA GLU A 76 -6.32 0.88 -11.23
C GLU A 76 -5.73 2.03 -10.44
N HIS A 77 -4.58 2.53 -10.91
CA HIS A 77 -3.83 3.59 -10.23
C HIS A 77 -4.20 5.00 -10.68
N TYR A 78 -4.71 5.14 -11.91
CA TYR A 78 -4.80 6.43 -12.59
C TYR A 78 -6.25 6.82 -12.90
N SER A 79 -6.58 7.08 -14.16
CA SER A 79 -7.83 7.75 -14.54
C SER A 79 -9.04 6.81 -14.62
N GLY A 80 -8.84 5.48 -14.69
CA GLY A 80 -9.93 4.50 -14.83
C GLY A 80 -10.63 4.10 -13.53
N ARG A 81 -10.55 4.92 -12.48
CA ARG A 81 -11.05 4.58 -11.13
C ARG A 81 -12.58 4.63 -11.09
N VAL A 82 -13.21 3.57 -10.61
CA VAL A 82 -14.68 3.43 -10.51
C VAL A 82 -15.05 2.92 -9.12
N MET A 83 -16.05 3.58 -8.52
CA MET A 83 -16.73 3.13 -7.31
C MET A 83 -18.23 3.13 -7.59
N ASP A 84 -18.80 1.97 -7.84
CA ASP A 84 -20.23 1.80 -8.02
C ASP A 84 -20.74 0.74 -7.05
N GLU A 85 -21.26 1.20 -5.91
CA GLU A 85 -21.82 0.31 -4.90
C GLU A 85 -23.15 -0.32 -5.32
N ALA A 86 -23.88 0.28 -6.26
CA ALA A 86 -25.15 -0.29 -6.70
C ALA A 86 -24.93 -1.55 -7.54
N SER A 87 -23.87 -1.57 -8.35
CA SER A 87 -23.48 -2.75 -9.13
C SER A 87 -22.42 -3.63 -8.46
N GLY A 88 -21.82 -3.19 -7.35
CA GLY A 88 -20.72 -3.93 -6.73
C GLY A 88 -19.40 -3.83 -7.50
N THR A 89 -19.23 -2.79 -8.31
CA THR A 89 -18.04 -2.57 -9.14
C THR A 89 -17.04 -1.66 -8.42
N TYR A 90 -15.84 -2.21 -8.15
CA TYR A 90 -14.76 -1.50 -7.48
C TYR A 90 -13.46 -1.60 -8.29
N ILE A 91 -13.14 -0.56 -9.05
CA ILE A 91 -11.92 -0.43 -9.85
C ILE A 91 -11.06 0.67 -9.23
N TYR A 92 -10.02 0.31 -8.49
CA TYR A 92 -9.26 1.28 -7.70
C TYR A 92 -7.88 0.76 -7.32
N ASP A 93 -7.07 1.58 -6.65
CA ASP A 93 -5.82 1.14 -6.00
C ASP A 93 -5.99 0.86 -4.50
N CYS A 94 -4.91 0.36 -3.89
CA CYS A 94 -4.87 0.03 -2.47
C CYS A 94 -5.14 1.23 -1.56
N SER A 95 -4.64 2.41 -1.95
CA SER A 95 -4.72 3.61 -1.11
C SER A 95 -6.13 4.17 -1.08
N GLY A 96 -6.88 4.11 -2.19
CA GLY A 96 -8.28 4.55 -2.12
C GLY A 96 -9.27 3.47 -1.70
N LEU A 97 -8.96 2.17 -1.82
CA LEU A 97 -9.74 1.18 -1.06
C LEU A 97 -9.75 1.55 0.43
N VAL A 98 -8.57 1.76 1.02
CA VAL A 98 -8.48 2.08 2.45
C VAL A 98 -8.93 3.51 2.73
N GLY A 99 -8.36 4.49 2.05
CA GLY A 99 -8.60 5.91 2.27
C GLY A 99 -9.98 6.38 1.82
N ASP A 100 -10.27 6.25 0.54
CA ASP A 100 -11.46 6.85 -0.07
C ASP A 100 -12.74 6.04 0.20
N PHE A 101 -12.66 4.71 0.26
CA PHE A 101 -13.87 3.88 0.39
C PHE A 101 -14.17 3.48 1.83
N VAL A 102 -13.14 3.21 2.62
CA VAL A 102 -13.32 2.81 4.03
C VAL A 102 -13.26 4.01 4.95
N ILE A 103 -12.12 4.72 5.04
CA ILE A 103 -11.93 5.78 6.05
C ILE A 103 -12.81 6.99 5.71
N ARG A 104 -12.75 7.54 4.50
CA ARG A 104 -13.48 8.77 4.16
C ARG A 104 -14.98 8.65 4.36
N GLN A 105 -15.55 7.47 4.12
CA GLN A 105 -17.00 7.26 4.20
C GLN A 105 -17.45 6.86 5.60
N ALA A 106 -16.64 6.10 6.35
CA ALA A 106 -17.04 5.58 7.64
C ALA A 106 -16.48 6.39 8.83
N LEU A 107 -15.35 7.08 8.63
CA LEU A 107 -14.55 7.80 9.62
C LEU A 107 -14.03 9.12 9.03
N TYR A 108 -14.94 10.00 8.61
CA TYR A 108 -14.60 11.21 7.86
C TYR A 108 -13.56 12.11 8.56
N ASP A 109 -13.69 12.31 9.87
CA ASP A 109 -12.73 13.12 10.64
C ASP A 109 -11.32 12.48 10.66
N HIS A 110 -11.23 11.15 10.76
CA HIS A 110 -9.97 10.42 10.66
C HIS A 110 -9.33 10.59 9.29
N TYR A 111 -10.15 10.57 8.22
CA TYR A 111 -9.67 10.79 6.85
C TYR A 111 -9.15 12.22 6.66
N GLN A 112 -9.88 13.23 7.17
CA GLN A 112 -9.49 14.62 7.00
C GLN A 112 -8.16 14.93 7.69
N ASP A 113 -7.92 14.42 8.89
CA ASP A 113 -6.65 14.60 9.59
C ASP A 113 -5.47 13.99 8.80
N LEU A 114 -5.66 12.78 8.27
CA LEU A 114 -4.70 12.10 7.39
C LEU A 114 -4.47 12.88 6.08
N ALA A 115 -5.54 13.31 5.41
CA ALA A 115 -5.48 13.98 4.11
C ALA A 115 -4.82 15.36 4.21
N LEU A 116 -5.13 16.12 5.26
CA LEU A 116 -4.48 17.41 5.53
C LEU A 116 -2.98 17.24 5.76
N PHE A 117 -2.57 16.24 6.52
CA PHE A 117 -1.14 15.94 6.72
C PHE A 117 -0.48 15.54 5.40
N ALA A 118 -1.05 14.58 4.66
CA ALA A 118 -0.46 14.08 3.42
C ALA A 118 -0.30 15.21 2.36
N ASN A 119 -1.31 16.06 2.22
CA ASN A 119 -1.32 17.16 1.25
C ASN A 119 -0.32 18.28 1.59
N ALA A 120 0.06 18.43 2.86
CA ALA A 120 1.07 19.41 3.27
C ALA A 120 2.48 19.09 2.73
N PHE A 121 2.75 17.81 2.45
CA PHE A 121 4.05 17.35 1.97
C PHE A 121 4.04 16.91 0.50
N HIS A 122 2.86 16.72 -0.09
CA HIS A 122 2.70 16.12 -1.42
C HIS A 122 1.52 16.71 -2.19
N THR A 123 1.73 17.90 -2.75
CA THR A 123 0.68 18.74 -3.34
C THR A 123 0.13 18.28 -4.69
N PHE A 124 0.68 17.21 -5.28
CA PHE A 124 0.35 16.77 -6.64
C PHE A 124 -0.77 15.73 -6.71
N ASP A 125 -1.12 15.09 -5.59
CA ASP A 125 -2.23 14.14 -5.51
C ASP A 125 -3.12 14.53 -4.32
N PRO A 126 -4.39 14.90 -4.53
CA PRO A 126 -5.27 15.38 -3.45
C PRO A 126 -5.67 14.31 -2.43
N ARG A 127 -5.35 13.03 -2.70
CA ARG A 127 -5.62 11.90 -1.82
C ARG A 127 -4.33 11.32 -1.23
N PRO A 128 -4.37 10.82 0.02
CA PRO A 128 -3.25 10.07 0.59
C PRO A 128 -2.94 8.82 -0.23
N ARG A 129 -1.70 8.70 -0.73
CA ARG A 129 -1.14 7.42 -1.18
C ARG A 129 -0.44 6.70 -0.04
N ALA A 130 0.06 5.49 -0.27
CA ALA A 130 0.81 4.71 0.73
C ALA A 130 1.92 5.51 1.46
N TRP A 131 2.65 6.39 0.75
CA TRP A 131 3.62 7.27 1.40
C TRP A 131 2.97 8.22 2.44
N GLY A 132 1.78 8.74 2.16
CA GLY A 132 1.09 9.72 3.00
C GLY A 132 0.55 9.08 4.26
N PHE A 133 -0.03 7.88 4.11
CA PHE A 133 -0.37 7.03 5.25
C PHE A 133 0.85 6.74 6.12
N TYR A 134 1.96 6.34 5.52
CA TYR A 134 3.17 5.97 6.25
C TYR A 134 3.76 7.17 7.00
N ASP A 135 3.92 8.30 6.31
CA ASP A 135 4.54 9.50 6.88
C ASP A 135 3.68 10.08 8.02
N TYR A 136 2.37 10.08 7.86
CA TYR A 136 1.42 10.47 8.90
C TYR A 136 1.47 9.53 10.12
N PHE A 137 1.42 8.21 9.93
CA PHE A 137 1.50 7.27 11.05
C PHE A 137 2.87 7.29 11.73
N ARG A 138 3.95 7.55 10.98
CA ARG A 138 5.28 7.75 11.54
C ARG A 138 5.34 8.99 12.42
N ASP A 139 4.71 10.09 12.02
CA ASP A 139 4.63 11.31 12.84
C ASP A 139 3.95 11.04 14.19
N ILE A 140 2.83 10.31 14.18
CA ILE A 140 2.13 9.88 15.40
C ILE A 140 3.02 9.00 16.28
N LEU A 141 3.81 8.11 15.68
CA LEU A 141 4.74 7.23 16.38
C LEU A 141 5.92 7.99 17.01
N GLY A 142 6.29 9.14 16.44
CA GLY A 142 7.40 9.99 16.88
C GLY A 142 8.79 9.39 16.63
N ASN A 143 9.80 9.99 17.25
CA ASN A 143 11.22 9.66 17.05
C ASN A 143 11.61 8.23 17.47
N ASP A 144 10.72 7.51 18.17
CA ASP A 144 10.98 6.14 18.61
C ASP A 144 10.77 5.09 17.50
N ALA A 145 10.34 5.50 16.29
CA ALA A 145 10.17 4.61 15.13
C ALA A 145 11.43 3.82 14.73
N GLY A 146 12.62 4.36 15.04
CA GLY A 146 13.93 3.73 14.83
C GLY A 146 14.59 3.18 16.10
N GLY A 147 13.98 3.38 17.27
CA GLY A 147 14.58 3.06 18.57
C GLY A 147 14.37 1.62 19.03
N GLU A 148 15.14 1.21 20.04
CA GLU A 148 14.95 -0.05 20.76
C GLU A 148 13.72 -0.04 21.69
N ALA A 149 12.64 0.69 21.42
CA ALA A 149 11.36 0.48 22.11
C ALA A 149 10.39 -0.27 21.18
N ASN A 150 9.29 -0.82 21.70
CA ASN A 150 8.10 -1.10 20.89
C ASN A 150 7.26 0.18 20.95
N PRO A 151 7.56 1.20 20.12
CA PRO A 151 6.86 2.47 20.22
C PRO A 151 5.39 2.26 19.95
N VAL A 152 4.59 2.94 20.77
CA VAL A 152 3.15 3.07 20.58
C VAL A 152 2.87 4.56 20.59
N GLY A 153 2.48 5.08 19.43
CA GLY A 153 2.03 6.46 19.27
C GLY A 153 0.52 6.52 19.29
N GLN A 154 -0.04 7.64 19.72
CA GLN A 154 -1.48 7.85 19.69
C GLN A 154 -1.82 9.33 19.52
N ASN A 155 -2.81 9.63 18.67
CA ASN A 155 -3.46 10.93 18.61
C ASN A 155 -4.97 10.77 18.89
N LYS A 156 -5.79 11.77 18.51
CA LYS A 156 -7.25 11.73 18.68
C LYS A 156 -7.92 10.57 17.92
N TYR A 157 -7.36 10.16 16.78
CA TYR A 157 -8.00 9.31 15.77
C TYR A 157 -7.33 7.94 15.63
N TRP A 158 -6.04 7.85 15.91
CA TRP A 158 -5.22 6.69 15.60
C TRP A 158 -4.34 6.29 16.75
N LYS A 159 -4.25 4.97 16.96
CA LYS A 159 -3.18 4.32 17.70
C LYS A 159 -2.23 3.64 16.71
N VAL A 160 -0.95 3.99 16.74
CA VAL A 160 0.09 3.44 15.87
C VAL A 160 1.05 2.57 16.68
N PHE A 161 1.43 1.41 16.17
CA PHE A 161 2.30 0.45 16.84
C PHE A 161 3.05 -0.43 15.81
N LEU A 162 4.05 -1.18 16.28
CA LEU A 162 4.94 -1.98 15.42
C LEU A 162 4.88 -3.49 15.66
N ALA A 163 4.36 -3.93 16.79
CA ALA A 163 4.39 -5.34 17.19
C ALA A 163 3.32 -6.16 16.44
N ALA A 164 3.73 -7.20 15.73
CA ALA A 164 2.82 -8.03 14.93
C ALA A 164 1.79 -8.78 15.80
N ASP A 165 2.19 -9.23 16.98
CA ASP A 165 1.28 -9.91 17.93
C ASP A 165 0.10 -9.04 18.41
N SER A 166 0.20 -7.73 18.24
CA SER A 166 -0.81 -6.75 18.63
C SER A 166 -1.82 -6.45 17.53
N ILE A 167 -1.60 -6.96 16.31
CA ILE A 167 -2.48 -6.78 15.15
C ILE A 167 -3.82 -7.48 15.38
N ARG A 168 -4.90 -6.80 14.99
CA ARG A 168 -6.29 -7.29 15.03
C ARG A 168 -6.95 -7.06 13.67
N LYS A 169 -8.01 -7.83 13.39
CA LYS A 169 -8.86 -7.61 12.21
C LYS A 169 -9.38 -6.16 12.22
N GLY A 170 -9.16 -5.43 11.13
CA GLY A 170 -9.53 -4.01 10.97
C GLY A 170 -8.40 -3.03 11.26
N ASP A 171 -7.22 -3.47 11.69
CA ASP A 171 -6.04 -2.60 11.72
C ASP A 171 -5.53 -2.34 10.30
N ILE A 172 -4.99 -1.15 10.06
CA ILE A 172 -4.33 -0.77 8.82
C ILE A 172 -2.86 -1.16 8.90
N ILE A 173 -2.35 -1.78 7.85
CA ILE A 173 -0.93 -2.10 7.69
C ILE A 173 -0.42 -1.28 6.50
N VAL A 174 0.64 -0.51 6.73
CA VAL A 174 1.23 0.36 5.72
C VAL A 174 2.68 0.00 5.53
N VAL A 175 3.08 -0.16 4.27
CA VAL A 175 4.49 -0.33 3.87
C VAL A 175 4.89 0.83 2.98
N LYS A 176 6.11 1.31 3.11
CA LYS A 176 6.69 2.35 2.26
C LYS A 176 8.04 1.89 1.71
N TYR A 177 8.30 2.19 0.44
CA TYR A 177 9.59 1.93 -0.18
C TYR A 177 10.48 3.18 -0.16
N ASP A 178 11.79 2.96 -0.11
CA ASP A 178 12.84 3.99 -0.08
C ASP A 178 12.69 4.99 -1.24
N GLN A 179 12.61 6.28 -0.90
CA GLN A 179 12.29 7.32 -1.86
C GLN A 179 13.43 7.60 -2.84
N ASP A 180 14.68 7.52 -2.39
CA ASP A 180 15.84 7.80 -3.24
C ASP A 180 16.04 6.71 -4.28
N TRP A 181 15.92 5.45 -3.88
CA TRP A 181 15.87 4.33 -4.81
C TRP A 181 14.74 4.47 -5.83
N ARG A 182 13.54 4.88 -5.40
CA ARG A 182 12.40 5.07 -6.31
C ARG A 182 12.69 6.11 -7.39
N LYS A 183 13.24 7.27 -7.01
CA LYS A 183 13.63 8.32 -7.97
C LYS A 183 14.67 7.78 -8.96
N GLN A 184 15.73 7.15 -8.45
CA GLN A 184 16.76 6.54 -9.30
C GLN A 184 16.19 5.45 -10.24
N TYR A 185 15.22 4.66 -9.77
CA TYR A 185 14.56 3.66 -10.61
C TYR A 185 13.73 4.31 -11.71
N GLN A 186 12.92 5.32 -11.36
CA GLN A 186 12.14 6.10 -12.33
C GLN A 186 13.04 6.73 -13.39
N ASP A 187 14.14 7.36 -12.97
CA ASP A 187 15.08 8.02 -13.87
C ASP A 187 15.79 7.01 -14.81
N ARG A 188 16.18 5.82 -14.30
CA ARG A 188 16.90 4.81 -15.09
C ARG A 188 16.01 4.00 -16.01
N GLU A 189 14.83 3.61 -15.53
CA GLU A 189 13.95 2.65 -16.20
C GLU A 189 12.80 3.33 -16.95
N ASN A 190 12.63 4.64 -16.78
CA ASN A 190 11.48 5.41 -17.27
C ASN A 190 10.14 4.74 -16.92
N LYS A 191 10.05 4.22 -15.68
CA LYS A 191 8.90 3.47 -15.17
C LYS A 191 8.48 3.99 -13.80
N ASP A 192 7.18 4.01 -13.55
CA ASP A 192 6.66 4.34 -12.24
C ASP A 192 7.11 3.32 -11.17
N ALA A 193 7.64 3.84 -10.06
CA ALA A 193 8.01 3.03 -8.91
C ALA A 193 6.91 3.10 -7.84
N SER A 194 6.48 1.94 -7.34
CA SER A 194 5.49 1.86 -6.26
C SER A 194 5.93 2.69 -5.06
N THR A 195 4.99 3.43 -4.47
CA THR A 195 5.22 4.23 -3.27
C THR A 195 5.24 3.41 -1.98
N GLY A 196 4.78 2.16 -2.06
CA GLY A 196 4.42 1.37 -0.91
C GLY A 196 3.08 0.66 -1.14
N HIS A 197 2.46 0.21 -0.06
CA HIS A 197 1.15 -0.44 -0.10
C HIS A 197 0.38 -0.20 1.19
N VAL A 198 -0.94 -0.07 1.09
CA VAL A 198 -1.85 0.10 2.23
C VAL A 198 -2.81 -1.08 2.23
N MET A 199 -2.93 -1.72 3.39
CA MET A 199 -3.64 -2.99 3.55
C MET A 199 -4.49 -2.95 4.82
N ILE A 200 -5.48 -3.84 4.89
CA ILE A 200 -6.29 -4.06 6.10
C ILE A 200 -5.99 -5.46 6.63
N ALA A 201 -5.60 -5.55 7.90
CA ALA A 201 -5.51 -6.82 8.59
C ALA A 201 -6.88 -7.50 8.63
N TRP A 202 -6.98 -8.71 8.09
CA TRP A 202 -8.23 -9.48 8.01
C TRP A 202 -8.28 -10.67 8.97
N SER A 203 -7.20 -10.94 9.67
CA SER A 203 -7.11 -11.88 10.79
C SER A 203 -6.15 -11.37 11.84
N GLN A 204 -6.14 -12.01 13.01
CA GLN A 204 -4.99 -11.94 13.90
C GLN A 204 -3.82 -12.74 13.26
N PRO A 205 -2.55 -12.35 13.46
CA PRO A 205 -1.42 -13.11 12.95
C PRO A 205 -1.22 -14.43 13.69
N ILE A 206 -0.82 -15.45 12.95
CA ILE A 206 -0.32 -16.72 13.46
C ILE A 206 1.21 -16.61 13.51
N ILE A 207 1.79 -16.61 14.70
CA ILE A 207 3.23 -16.45 14.91
C ILE A 207 3.86 -17.81 15.17
N ILE A 208 4.88 -18.16 14.37
CA ILE A 208 5.66 -19.38 14.51
C ILE A 208 7.14 -19.00 14.38
N GLY A 209 7.87 -19.06 15.50
CA GLY A 209 9.27 -18.64 15.55
C GLY A 209 9.44 -17.17 15.18
N SER A 210 10.24 -16.89 14.16
CA SER A 210 10.51 -15.53 13.65
C SER A 210 9.63 -15.11 12.48
N GLU A 211 8.50 -15.79 12.25
CA GLU A 211 7.58 -15.47 11.16
C GLU A 211 6.15 -15.29 11.69
N ALA A 212 5.43 -14.34 11.10
CA ALA A 212 3.99 -14.18 11.29
C ALA A 212 3.26 -14.40 9.98
N THR A 213 2.16 -15.14 9.98
CA THR A 213 1.27 -15.30 8.82
C THR A 213 -0.08 -14.66 9.13
N ILE A 214 -0.59 -13.82 8.25
CA ILE A 214 -1.82 -13.03 8.46
C ILE A 214 -2.67 -13.05 7.19
N ARG A 215 -4.00 -13.00 7.32
CA ARG A 215 -4.88 -12.65 6.20
C ARG A 215 -4.94 -11.14 6.03
N ILE A 216 -4.83 -10.68 4.81
CA ILE A 216 -4.91 -9.27 4.44
C ILE A 216 -6.06 -9.08 3.47
N LEU A 217 -6.84 -8.02 3.67
CA LEU A 217 -7.73 -7.43 2.67
C LEU A 217 -6.97 -6.26 2.02
N ASP A 218 -6.87 -6.28 0.70
CA ASP A 218 -6.26 -5.21 -0.08
C ASP A 218 -6.86 -5.10 -1.49
N CYS A 219 -6.45 -4.07 -2.22
CA CYS A 219 -6.65 -3.96 -3.66
C CYS A 219 -5.27 -3.91 -4.33
N ALA A 220 -4.93 -4.88 -5.18
CA ALA A 220 -3.58 -4.98 -5.75
C ALA A 220 -3.55 -5.53 -7.16
N SER A 221 -2.44 -5.27 -7.86
CA SER A 221 -2.18 -5.75 -9.23
C SER A 221 -2.04 -7.27 -9.35
N SER A 222 -1.97 -8.01 -8.23
CA SER A 222 -1.94 -9.48 -8.27
C SER A 222 -2.33 -10.13 -6.94
N GLY A 223 -2.95 -11.33 -7.01
CA GLY A 223 -3.24 -12.28 -5.92
C GLY A 223 -2.23 -12.37 -4.77
N HIS A 224 -2.67 -12.42 -3.51
CA HIS A 224 -1.92 -13.04 -2.42
C HIS A 224 -1.98 -14.57 -2.51
N TYR A 225 -1.41 -15.29 -1.53
CA TYR A 225 -1.61 -16.74 -1.46
C TYR A 225 -3.03 -17.09 -0.99
N GLY A 226 -3.73 -17.95 -1.74
CA GLY A 226 -5.11 -18.36 -1.42
C GLY A 226 -6.07 -17.17 -1.44
N ASP A 227 -5.88 -16.27 -2.41
CA ASP A 227 -6.65 -15.05 -2.55
C ASP A 227 -8.10 -15.31 -2.97
N THR A 228 -9.02 -14.47 -2.52
CA THR A 228 -10.44 -14.54 -2.89
C THR A 228 -10.76 -13.81 -4.19
N ARG A 229 -9.86 -12.99 -4.76
CA ARG A 229 -10.17 -12.22 -5.98
C ARG A 229 -10.54 -13.08 -7.21
N ASP A 230 -10.14 -14.34 -7.22
CA ASP A 230 -10.48 -15.32 -8.26
C ASP A 230 -11.44 -16.41 -7.75
N SER A 231 -12.17 -16.18 -6.64
CA SER A 231 -13.16 -17.12 -6.13
C SER A 231 -14.48 -17.06 -6.92
N ALA A 232 -15.26 -18.14 -6.87
CA ALA A 232 -16.57 -18.18 -7.53
C ALA A 232 -17.52 -17.13 -6.93
N GLY A 233 -17.86 -16.10 -7.69
CA GLY A 233 -18.79 -15.04 -7.29
C GLY A 233 -18.22 -13.62 -7.38
N THR A 234 -16.91 -13.46 -7.56
CA THR A 234 -16.28 -12.17 -7.84
C THR A 234 -15.52 -12.27 -9.17
N ALA A 235 -15.85 -11.40 -10.12
CA ALA A 235 -15.16 -11.31 -11.40
C ALA A 235 -14.03 -10.28 -11.32
N SER A 236 -12.90 -10.69 -10.77
CA SER A 236 -11.63 -10.01 -11.04
C SER A 236 -11.41 -9.98 -12.56
N LEU A 237 -11.27 -8.79 -13.15
CA LEU A 237 -11.21 -8.65 -14.61
C LEU A 237 -9.92 -9.21 -15.22
N ASP A 238 -8.83 -9.25 -14.45
CA ASP A 238 -7.48 -9.61 -14.92
C ASP A 238 -6.59 -10.27 -13.83
N GLY A 239 -7.18 -10.81 -12.77
CA GLY A 239 -6.44 -11.35 -11.61
C GLY A 239 -5.96 -10.27 -10.62
N SER A 240 -6.41 -9.03 -10.79
CA SER A 240 -6.14 -7.89 -9.91
C SER A 240 -7.40 -7.33 -9.25
N GLY A 241 -7.22 -6.43 -8.29
CA GLY A 241 -8.31 -5.76 -7.60
C GLY A 241 -8.44 -6.20 -6.14
N ILE A 242 -9.65 -6.06 -5.59
CA ILE A 242 -9.94 -6.30 -4.19
C ILE A 242 -9.93 -7.80 -3.90
N GLY A 243 -9.23 -8.21 -2.85
CA GLY A 243 -9.18 -9.61 -2.45
C GLY A 243 -8.71 -9.80 -1.01
N VAL A 244 -8.92 -11.01 -0.50
CA VAL A 244 -8.42 -11.44 0.81
C VAL A 244 -7.54 -12.65 0.64
N GLY A 245 -6.26 -12.53 0.97
CA GLY A 245 -5.36 -13.68 0.97
C GLY A 245 -4.32 -13.62 2.07
N TRP A 246 -3.44 -14.61 2.08
CA TRP A 246 -2.41 -14.76 3.09
C TRP A 246 -1.13 -14.02 2.70
N MET A 247 -0.60 -13.28 3.67
CA MET A 247 0.72 -12.67 3.61
C MET A 247 1.56 -13.15 4.80
N ARG A 248 2.88 -13.16 4.64
CA ARG A 248 3.81 -13.54 5.71
C ARG A 248 4.77 -12.40 6.01
N TYR A 249 5.14 -12.24 7.28
CA TYR A 249 6.16 -11.32 7.74
C TYR A 249 7.34 -12.05 8.34
N GLY A 250 8.54 -11.53 8.10
CA GLY A 250 9.71 -11.81 8.91
C GLY A 250 9.73 -10.86 10.09
N LEU A 251 9.87 -11.43 11.28
CA LEU A 251 9.83 -10.71 12.55
C LEU A 251 11.23 -10.54 13.12
N SER A 252 11.48 -9.35 13.66
CA SER A 252 12.74 -9.06 14.34
C SER A 252 12.97 -10.01 15.52
N THR A 253 14.19 -10.52 15.64
CA THR A 253 14.61 -11.46 16.69
C THR A 253 14.92 -10.77 18.02
N ASN A 254 14.93 -9.44 18.08
CA ASN A 254 15.11 -8.67 19.32
C ASN A 254 13.90 -8.71 20.29
N GLY A 255 13.06 -9.74 20.20
CA GLY A 255 12.02 -10.07 21.17
C GLY A 255 10.71 -9.28 21.04
N ARG A 256 10.42 -8.70 19.87
CA ARG A 256 9.36 -7.69 19.74
C ARG A 256 8.35 -7.91 18.64
N ASN A 257 8.54 -8.98 17.88
CA ASN A 257 7.65 -9.37 16.80
C ASN A 257 7.42 -8.22 15.79
N ARG A 258 8.37 -7.29 15.63
CA ARG A 258 8.28 -6.19 14.66
C ARG A 258 8.49 -6.75 13.25
N PRO A 259 7.55 -6.56 12.31
CA PRO A 259 7.77 -6.88 10.91
C PRO A 259 8.89 -6.02 10.33
N TYR A 260 9.89 -6.66 9.71
CA TYR A 260 10.96 -5.97 8.96
C TYR A 260 11.03 -6.39 7.49
N LYS A 261 10.26 -7.41 7.12
CA LYS A 261 10.10 -7.87 5.74
C LYS A 261 8.77 -8.59 5.60
N TYR A 262 8.24 -8.67 4.37
CA TYR A 262 7.05 -9.42 4.07
C TYR A 262 7.16 -10.23 2.79
N HIS A 263 6.23 -11.16 2.61
CA HIS A 263 6.17 -12.12 1.53
C HIS A 263 4.78 -12.08 0.91
N TRP A 264 4.70 -11.64 -0.35
CA TRP A 264 3.43 -11.34 -1.04
C TRP A 264 2.64 -12.60 -1.45
N LYS A 265 3.35 -13.66 -1.88
CA LYS A 265 2.82 -14.96 -2.31
C LYS A 265 3.72 -16.06 -1.74
N LEU A 266 3.16 -17.13 -1.18
CA LEU A 266 3.97 -18.28 -0.73
C LEU A 266 4.82 -18.83 -1.90
N GLY A 267 6.11 -19.03 -1.66
CA GLY A 267 7.12 -19.34 -2.69
C GLY A 267 7.71 -18.16 -3.47
N GLY A 268 7.20 -16.93 -3.30
CA GLY A 268 7.72 -15.71 -3.95
C GLY A 268 9.01 -15.14 -3.33
N GLN A 269 9.32 -13.87 -3.63
CA GLN A 269 10.46 -13.16 -3.04
C GLN A 269 10.07 -12.39 -1.77
N TRP A 270 11.04 -12.22 -0.87
CA TRP A 270 10.88 -11.38 0.33
C TRP A 270 11.08 -9.91 -0.03
N TYR A 271 10.14 -9.07 0.40
CA TYR A 271 10.26 -7.63 0.39
C TYR A 271 10.79 -7.22 1.76
N GLY A 272 12.04 -6.77 1.87
CA GLY A 272 12.71 -6.50 3.15
C GLY A 272 13.26 -5.10 3.31
N LEU A 273 13.60 -4.74 4.56
CA LEU A 273 14.42 -3.57 4.84
C LEU A 273 15.73 -3.65 4.05
N TRP A 274 16.21 -2.50 3.58
CA TRP A 274 17.44 -2.42 2.79
C TRP A 274 18.67 -2.76 3.65
N THR A 275 19.47 -3.75 3.20
CA THR A 275 20.74 -4.15 3.85
C THR A 275 21.97 -3.93 2.96
N GLY A 276 21.85 -3.17 1.87
CA GLY A 276 22.98 -2.80 1.00
C GLY A 276 23.10 -3.50 -0.36
N SER A 277 22.26 -4.50 -0.70
CA SER A 277 22.22 -5.08 -2.06
C SER A 277 21.15 -4.42 -2.95
N TYR A 278 21.32 -4.51 -4.28
CA TYR A 278 20.48 -3.87 -5.31
C TYR A 278 19.26 -4.72 -5.74
N ASP A 279 18.73 -5.58 -4.87
CA ASP A 279 17.49 -6.28 -5.23
C ASP A 279 16.28 -5.35 -5.06
N TYR A 280 15.42 -5.31 -6.07
CA TYR A 280 14.17 -4.52 -6.12
C TYR A 280 13.32 -4.67 -4.85
N TYR A 281 13.42 -5.84 -4.21
CA TYR A 281 12.61 -6.26 -3.09
C TYR A 281 13.23 -5.87 -1.72
N ASN A 282 14.51 -5.52 -1.63
CA ASN A 282 15.17 -5.11 -0.38
C ASN A 282 15.25 -3.59 -0.24
N ARG A 283 14.12 -2.88 -0.29
CA ARG A 283 14.06 -1.41 -0.27
C ARG A 283 12.92 -0.86 0.59
N LEU A 284 12.46 -1.62 1.58
CA LEU A 284 11.47 -1.11 2.53
C LEU A 284 12.09 -0.05 3.45
N GLU A 285 11.41 1.08 3.59
CA GLU A 285 11.66 2.07 4.64
C GLU A 285 11.08 1.58 5.97
N GLY A 286 9.93 0.90 5.94
CA GLY A 286 9.37 0.25 7.10
C GLY A 286 7.97 -0.31 6.87
N ILE A 287 7.46 -0.93 7.94
CA ILE A 287 6.11 -1.48 8.05
C ILE A 287 5.51 -0.90 9.34
N LEU A 288 4.40 -0.18 9.23
CA LEU A 288 3.67 0.43 10.34
C LEU A 288 2.28 -0.17 10.45
N ILE A 289 1.76 -0.25 11.67
CA ILE A 289 0.39 -0.69 11.93
C ILE A 289 -0.36 0.43 12.64
N ALA A 290 -1.58 0.72 12.19
CA ALA A 290 -2.46 1.71 12.79
C ALA A 290 -3.84 1.13 13.09
N ARG A 291 -4.44 1.60 14.18
CA ARG A 291 -5.80 1.24 14.61
C ARG A 291 -6.64 2.51 14.75
N PRO A 292 -7.83 2.58 14.13
CA PRO A 292 -8.77 3.65 14.39
C PRO A 292 -9.28 3.56 15.85
N ILE A 293 -9.24 4.68 16.57
CA ILE A 293 -9.72 4.82 17.95
C ILE A 293 -10.68 6.00 18.08
#